data_AF-A0A5J6N099-F1
#
_entry.id   AF-A0A5J6N099-F1
#
_cell.length_a   1.000
_cell.length_b   1.000
_cell.length_c   1.000
_cell.angle_alpha   90.00
_cell.angle_beta   90.00
_cell.angle_gamma   90.00
#
_symmetry.space_group_name_H-M   'P 1'
#
loop_
_entity.id
_entity.type
_entity.pdbx_description
1 polymer ?
#
loop_
_entity_poly.entity_id
_entity_poly.type
_entity_poly.pdbx_seq_one_letter_code
_entity_poly.pdbx_strand_id
1 'polypeptide(L)' 'MHGMGMDGIGWLVMVVLWIIPAWKILGRMGMTPVLALLAVIPFLGFLILLFVVANSRWPNFDRSQKV' A
#
# COMPACT_ATOMS: atom_id res chain seq x y z
N MET A 1 21.78 2.00 -27.14
CA MET A 1 21.16 2.26 -25.83
C MET A 1 19.67 2.05 -26.00
N HIS A 2 19.20 0.82 -25.73
CA HIS A 2 17.79 0.45 -25.88
C HIS A 2 17.03 1.24 -24.82
N GLY A 3 16.20 2.20 -25.24
CA GLY A 3 15.36 2.95 -24.32
C GLY A 3 14.55 1.95 -23.52
N MET A 4 14.77 1.90 -22.21
CA MET A 4 13.92 1.19 -21.26
C MET A 4 12.58 1.92 -21.24
N GLY A 5 11.84 1.85 -22.34
CA GLY A 5 10.45 2.22 -22.41
C GLY A 5 9.77 1.22 -21.52
N MET A 6 9.51 1.61 -20.28
CA MET A 6 8.37 1.10 -19.54
C MET A 6 7.16 1.41 -20.43
N ASP A 7 6.86 0.49 -21.34
CA ASP A 7 5.62 0.50 -22.10
C ASP A 7 4.50 0.67 -21.08
N GLY A 8 3.51 1.53 -21.37
CA GLY A 8 2.49 1.90 -20.37
C GLY A 8 1.78 0.70 -19.71
N ILE A 9 1.83 -0.47 -20.37
CA ILE A 9 1.39 -1.76 -19.85
C ILE A 9 2.27 -2.22 -18.67
N GLY A 10 3.59 -2.23 -18.81
CA GLY A 10 4.52 -2.55 -17.72
C GLY A 10 4.34 -1.64 -16.49
N TRP A 11 4.10 -0.35 -16.71
CA TRP A 11 3.78 0.59 -15.62
C TRP A 11 2.44 0.26 -14.93
N LEU A 12 1.39 -0.02 -15.71
CA LEU A 12 0.08 -0.44 -15.17
C LEU A 12 0.18 -1.73 -14.35
N VAL A 13 0.93 -2.72 -14.83
CA VAL A 13 1.14 -3.98 -14.10
C VAL A 13 1.84 -3.72 -12.76
N MET A 14 2.88 -2.88 -12.73
CA MET A 14 3.53 -2.50 -11.47
C MET A 14 2.57 -1.79 -10.52
N VAL A 15 1.77 -0.85 -11.01
CA VAL A 15 0.77 -0.12 -10.20
C VAL A 15 -0.23 -1.09 -9.57
N VAL A 16 -0.77 -2.05 -10.34
CA VAL A 16 -1.72 -3.04 -9.84
C VAL A 16 -1.09 -3.96 -8.79
N LEU A 17 0.13 -4.43 -9.04
CA LEU A 17 0.90 -5.27 -8.10
C LEU A 17 1.16 -4.55 -6.77
N TRP A 18 1.17 -3.22 -6.77
CA TRP A 18 1.32 -2.40 -5.56
C TRP A 18 -0.01 -2.11 -4.85
N ILE A 19 -1.08 -1.81 -5.60
CA ILE A 19 -2.39 -1.46 -5.04
C ILE A 19 -3.01 -2.64 -4.29
N ILE A 20 -2.96 -3.85 -4.86
CA ILE A 20 -3.57 -5.05 -4.26
C ILE A 20 -3.05 -5.36 -2.85
N PRO A 21 -1.72 -5.47 -2.60
CA PRO A 21 -1.21 -5.72 -1.27
C PRO A 21 -1.51 -4.55 -0.32
N ALA A 22 -1.46 -3.30 -0.79
CA ALA A 22 -1.85 -2.14 0.03
C ALA A 22 -3.31 -2.22 0.49
N TRP A 23 -4.24 -2.61 -0.39
CA TRP A 23 -5.64 -2.88 -0.03
C TRP A 23 -5.78 -3.99 1.01
N LYS A 24 -5.04 -5.09 0.85
CA LYS A 24 -5.07 -6.19 1.83
C LYS A 24 -4.55 -5.78 3.20
N ILE A 25 -3.53 -4.92 3.25
CA ILE A 25 -2.96 -4.40 4.51
C ILE A 25 -3.97 -3.48 5.20
N LEU A 26 -4.55 -2.52 4.48
CA LEU A 26 -5.58 -1.61 5.01
C LEU A 26 -6.80 -2.37 5.54
N GLY A 27 -7.29 -3.38 4.81
CA GLY A 27 -8.40 -4.22 5.25
C GLY A 27 -8.09 -5.01 6.53
N ARG A 28 -6.84 -5.48 6.71
CA ARG A 28 -6.41 -6.15 7.94
C ARG A 28 -6.30 -5.23 9.15
N MET A 29 -6.11 -3.93 8.94
CA MET A 29 -6.08 -2.93 10.00
C MET A 29 -7.48 -2.44 10.38
N GLY A 30 -8.54 -2.93 9.73
CA GLY A 30 -9.91 -2.44 9.93
C GLY A 30 -10.14 -1.04 9.35
N MET A 31 -9.24 -0.57 8.49
CA MET A 31 -9.31 0.76 7.87
C MET A 31 -10.07 0.72 6.55
N THR A 32 -10.65 1.87 6.17
CA THR A 32 -11.45 2.01 4.95
C THR A 32 -10.58 1.70 3.72
N PRO A 33 -10.84 0.62 2.96
CA PRO A 33 -10.00 0.19 1.84
C PRO A 33 -9.96 1.22 0.70
N VAL A 34 -10.91 2.16 0.67
CA VAL A 34 -10.92 3.34 -0.20
C VAL A 34 -9.62 4.14 -0.11
N LEU A 35 -8.89 4.10 1.03
CA LEU A 35 -7.60 4.77 1.16
C LEU A 35 -6.53 4.29 0.17
N ALA A 36 -6.55 3.03 -0.31
CA ALA A 36 -5.54 2.65 -1.31
C ALA A 36 -5.86 3.14 -2.73
N LEU A 37 -7.01 3.78 -2.97
CA LEU A 37 -7.19 4.56 -4.21
C LEU A 37 -6.24 5.77 -4.24
N LEU A 38 -5.79 6.28 -3.08
CA LEU A 38 -4.73 7.30 -3.05
C LEU A 38 -3.42 6.78 -3.63
N ALA A 39 -3.16 5.46 -3.58
CA ALA A 39 -1.96 4.83 -4.15
C ALA A 39 -1.87 4.96 -5.67
N VAL A 40 -2.96 5.35 -6.34
CA VAL A 40 -2.98 5.65 -7.78
C VAL A 40 -2.09 6.85 -8.10
N ILE A 41 -1.87 7.77 -7.16
CA ILE A 41 -0.91 8.87 -7.32
C ILE A 41 0.49 8.36 -6.97
N PRO A 42 1.39 8.18 -7.95
CA PRO A 42 2.75 7.74 -7.68
C PRO A 42 3.46 8.72 -6.75
N PHE A 43 4.33 8.20 -5.87
CA PHE A 43 4.99 8.91 -4.76
C PHE A 43 4.06 9.43 -3.67
N LEU A 44 3.11 10.32 -3.98
CA LEU A 44 2.30 10.99 -2.96
C LEU A 44 1.34 10.02 -2.26
N GLY A 45 0.70 9.15 -3.03
CA GLY A 45 -0.17 8.09 -2.53
C GLY A 45 0.57 7.10 -1.64
N PHE A 46 1.78 6.72 -2.05
CA PHE A 46 2.64 5.83 -1.29
C PHE A 46 3.07 6.46 0.05
N LEU A 47 3.45 7.74 0.04
CA LEU A 47 3.86 8.45 1.25
C LEU A 47 2.71 8.55 2.27
N ILE A 48 1.50 8.85 1.81
CA ILE A 48 0.30 8.89 2.65
C ILE A 48 -0.03 7.50 3.18
N LEU A 49 0.05 6.45 2.34
CA LEU A 49 -0.15 5.06 2.77
C LEU A 49 0.83 4.65 3.87
N LEU A 50 2.12 4.95 3.70
CA LEU A 50 3.14 4.70 4.71
C LEU A 50 2.84 5.46 6.01
N PHE A 51 2.48 6.75 5.91
CA PHE A 51 2.14 7.57 7.07
C PHE A 51 0.92 7.02 7.84
N VAL A 52 -0.11 6.58 7.12
CA VAL A 52 -1.31 5.96 7.70
C VAL A 52 -0.94 4.62 8.35
N VAL A 53 -0.25 3.73 7.64
CA VAL A 53 0.18 2.42 8.15
C VAL A 53 1.09 2.57 9.38
N ALA A 54 1.99 3.55 9.40
CA ALA A 54 2.87 3.83 10.54
C ALA A 54 2.12 4.32 11.78
N ASN A 55 1.06 5.14 11.60
CA ASN A 55 0.20 5.59 12.68
C ASN A 55 -0.95 4.62 13.02
N SER A 56 -1.11 3.54 12.27
CA SER A 56 -2.18 2.57 12.48
C SER A 56 -1.88 1.69 13.68
N ARG A 57 -2.92 1.30 14.43
CA ARG A 57 -2.78 0.31 15.49
C ARG A 57 -2.66 -1.08 14.87
N TRP A 58 -1.48 -1.69 14.99
CA TRP A 58 -1.23 -3.03 14.48
C TRP A 58 -1.81 -4.07 15.44
N PRO A 59 -2.70 -4.97 14.97
CA PRO A 59 -3.43 -5.91 15.84
C PRO A 59 -2.53 -6.97 16.52
N ASN A 60 -1.24 -7.02 16.19
CA ASN A 60 -0.33 -8.04 16.69
C ASN A 60 0.55 -7.59 17.88
N PHE A 61 0.51 -6.31 18.27
CA PHE A 61 1.27 -5.83 19.43
C PHE A 61 0.60 -6.16 20.78
N ASP A 62 -0.69 -6.53 20.79
CA ASP A 62 -1.41 -6.88 22.03
C ASP A 62 -1.13 -8.34 22.51
N ARG A 63 -0.26 -9.11 21.83
CA ARG A 63 0.02 -10.52 22.18
C ARG A 63 1.16 -10.72 23.19
N SER A 64 2.00 -9.71 23.49
CA SER A 64 3.18 -9.88 24.35
C SER A 64 2.96 -9.58 25.85
N GLN A 65 1.72 -9.63 26.34
CA GLN A 65 1.37 -9.37 27.75
C GLN A 65 0.61 -10.51 28.43
N LYS A 66 0.63 -11.72 27.85
CA LYS A 66 0.15 -12.92 28.54
C LYS A 66 1.14 -14.06 28.32
N VAL A 67 2.09 -14.19 29.24
CA VAL A 67 2.42 -15.37 30.07
C VAL A 67 3.82 -15.15 30.64
#